data_AF-A0A3M1NAD9-F1
#
_entry.id   AF-A0A3M1NAD9-F1
#
_cell.length_a   1.000
_cell.length_b   1.000
_cell.length_c   1.000
_cell.angle_alpha   90.00
_cell.angle_beta   90.00
_cell.angle_gamma   90.00
#
_symmetry.space_group_name_H-M   'P 1'
#
loop_
_entity.id
_entity.type
_entity.pdbx_description
1 polymer ?
#
loop_
_entity_poly.entity_id
_entity_poly.type
_entity_poly.pdbx_seq_one_letter_code
_entity_poly.pdbx_strand_id
1 'polypeptide(L)'
;MSDAPNLEDTQPRRVPLPPEEDDLQPSGCGNTLLLGTVALFLLFMCVAVVGLAGIAGWRDGGILRQTQRAVALAGTLEGQLTLAANDLANQQFNLARGRCQYILEQQPFNRSAAECLSTAQAGLLATATPTPAPPTATPTAPPEPLTPTLASGTFTPEELFARGQEALRRSDWENAMSWLEALRALDGTFRRREVEDMLVTVYQALGNQYRFEGRLSEMVVVIEKALKIRALPDTDWQFTVNATKLYLSARSYLDAGNFALAAQVFATLMEIAPTYLNTRELACRAFEAAGDSANAARFCR
;
A
#
# COMPACT_ATOMS: atom_id res chain seq x y z
N MET A 1 77.99 37.49 0.77
CA MET A 1 78.26 38.62 1.68
C MET A 1 77.49 39.79 1.11
N SER A 2 76.57 40.35 1.89
CA SER A 2 75.69 41.46 1.56
C SER A 2 76.44 42.65 0.98
N ASP A 3 75.81 43.38 0.05
CA ASP A 3 75.43 44.78 0.29
C ASP A 3 74.75 45.38 -0.96
N ALA A 4 73.53 45.87 -0.76
CA ALA A 4 72.96 46.95 -1.56
C ALA A 4 73.72 48.24 -1.20
N PRO A 5 73.83 49.26 -2.07
CA PRO A 5 72.64 50.08 -2.40
C PRO A 5 72.67 50.71 -3.82
N ASN A 6 71.53 51.19 -4.32
CA ASN A 6 71.52 52.57 -4.82
C ASN A 6 70.12 53.16 -4.83
N LEU A 7 70.05 54.39 -4.31
CA LEU A 7 68.88 55.24 -4.17
C LEU A 7 68.54 55.94 -5.49
N GLU A 8 67.26 56.27 -5.59
CA GLU A 8 66.60 57.18 -6.51
C GLU A 8 67.51 58.18 -7.26
N ASP A 9 67.46 58.12 -8.60
CA ASP A 9 67.75 59.27 -9.45
C ASP A 9 66.77 59.36 -10.63
N THR A 10 65.98 60.45 -10.57
CA THR A 10 65.50 61.32 -11.66
C THR A 10 64.69 60.79 -12.88
N GLN A 11 63.37 60.97 -12.75
CA GLN A 11 62.43 61.68 -13.65
C GLN A 11 62.26 61.32 -15.17
N PRO A 12 61.05 61.57 -15.72
CA PRO A 12 60.49 60.80 -16.84
C PRO A 12 60.72 61.45 -18.22
N ARG A 13 60.92 60.64 -19.25
CA ARG A 13 60.86 61.09 -20.65
C ARG A 13 59.50 60.71 -21.25
N ARG A 14 58.64 61.71 -21.44
CA ARG A 14 57.39 61.59 -22.22
C ARG A 14 57.70 61.24 -23.68
N VAL A 15 57.07 60.20 -24.19
CA VAL A 15 57.02 59.88 -25.62
C VAL A 15 55.60 60.18 -26.13
N PRO A 16 55.41 60.95 -27.23
CA PRO A 16 54.10 61.26 -27.79
C PRO A 16 53.46 60.07 -28.51
N LEU A 17 52.12 59.98 -28.44
CA LEU A 17 51.24 58.95 -29.02
C LEU A 17 51.06 59.09 -30.56
N PRO A 18 50.90 57.98 -31.31
CA PRO A 18 50.22 57.97 -32.62
C PRO A 18 48.69 57.77 -32.49
N PRO A 19 47.92 58.09 -33.56
CA PRO A 19 46.55 58.60 -33.47
C PRO A 19 45.43 57.55 -33.39
N GLU A 20 44.27 58.04 -32.94
CA GLU A 20 42.94 57.41 -32.86
C GLU A 20 42.50 56.70 -34.14
N GLU A 21 42.04 55.46 -33.99
CA GLU A 21 41.12 54.83 -34.93
C GLU A 21 39.69 55.05 -34.42
N ASP A 22 38.99 55.97 -35.09
CA ASP A 22 37.53 56.04 -35.08
C ASP A 22 37.00 54.78 -35.75
N ASP A 23 36.29 53.92 -35.00
CA ASP A 23 35.38 52.99 -35.64
C ASP A 23 34.10 52.74 -34.81
N LEU A 24 33.02 53.20 -35.45
CA LEU A 24 31.63 52.76 -35.37
C LEU A 24 30.89 52.87 -34.03
N GLN A 25 30.18 53.98 -33.92
CA GLN A 25 28.95 54.09 -33.16
C GLN A 25 27.79 53.43 -33.94
N PRO A 26 27.21 52.29 -33.51
CA PRO A 26 25.90 51.90 -33.99
C PRO A 26 24.83 52.78 -33.35
N SER A 27 24.15 53.46 -34.25
CA SER A 27 22.95 54.27 -34.08
C SER A 27 21.78 53.48 -33.49
N GLY A 28 20.88 54.22 -32.83
CA GLY A 28 19.45 53.90 -32.91
C GLY A 28 18.86 53.13 -31.73
N CYS A 29 18.96 53.72 -30.55
CA CYS A 29 17.95 53.58 -29.50
C CYS A 29 16.58 53.93 -30.09
N GLY A 30 15.70 52.94 -30.25
CA GLY A 30 14.37 53.18 -30.82
C GLY A 30 13.32 52.13 -30.53
N ASN A 31 13.63 51.12 -29.71
CA ASN A 31 12.64 50.13 -29.27
C ASN A 31 13.04 49.42 -27.97
N THR A 32 13.88 50.00 -27.10
CA THR A 32 14.28 49.34 -25.83
C THR A 32 13.09 49.09 -24.90
N LEU A 33 12.05 49.92 -24.96
CA LEU A 33 10.80 49.73 -24.21
C LEU A 33 9.91 48.65 -24.85
N LEU A 34 9.92 48.54 -26.18
CA LEU A 34 9.22 47.47 -26.93
C LEU A 34 9.94 46.12 -26.77
N LEU A 35 11.28 46.10 -26.82
CA LEU A 35 12.10 44.94 -26.51
C LEU A 35 11.93 44.52 -25.05
N GLY A 36 11.90 45.48 -24.13
CA GLY A 36 11.70 45.20 -22.70
C GLY A 36 10.32 44.63 -22.40
N THR A 37 9.26 45.16 -23.01
CA THR A 37 7.89 44.64 -22.87
C THR A 37 7.73 43.27 -23.53
N VAL A 38 8.32 43.04 -24.70
CA VAL A 38 8.34 41.72 -25.36
C VAL A 38 9.14 40.70 -24.54
N ALA A 39 10.28 41.09 -23.98
CA ALA A 39 11.08 40.22 -23.10
C ALA A 39 10.35 39.88 -21.80
N LEU A 40 9.66 40.84 -21.18
CA LEU A 40 8.84 40.62 -19.98
C LEU A 40 7.66 39.69 -20.28
N PHE A 41 7.00 39.86 -21.43
CA PHE A 41 5.91 39.00 -21.85
C PHE A 41 6.38 37.57 -22.14
N LEU A 42 7.53 37.41 -22.81
CA LEU A 42 8.16 36.10 -23.03
C LEU A 42 8.58 35.42 -21.71
N LEU A 43 9.12 36.17 -20.75
CA LEU A 43 9.45 35.67 -19.42
C LEU A 43 8.19 35.20 -18.68
N PHE A 44 7.12 36.01 -18.69
CA PHE A 44 5.84 35.65 -18.07
C PHE A 44 5.22 34.40 -18.72
N MET A 45 5.27 34.30 -20.05
CA MET A 45 4.83 33.11 -20.78
C MET A 45 5.65 31.86 -20.38
N CYS A 46 6.97 31.98 -20.25
CA CYS A 46 7.81 30.87 -19.80
C CYS A 46 7.45 30.42 -18.38
N VAL A 47 7.24 31.37 -17.45
CA VAL A 47 6.83 31.06 -16.07
C VAL A 47 5.43 30.45 -16.04
N ALA A 48 4.50 30.90 -16.88
CA ALA A 48 3.16 30.33 -16.98
C ALA A 48 3.16 28.89 -17.53
N VAL A 49 3.99 28.61 -18.54
CA VAL A 49 4.14 27.24 -19.09
C VAL A 49 4.74 26.29 -18.03
N VAL A 50 5.77 26.73 -17.31
CA VAL A 50 6.38 25.93 -16.23
C VAL A 50 5.42 25.78 -15.03
N GLY A 51 4.67 26.83 -14.68
CA GLY A 51 3.68 26.80 -13.60
C GLY A 51 2.51 25.85 -13.89
N LEU A 52 2.00 25.83 -15.13
CA LEU A 52 0.96 24.90 -15.56
C LEU A 52 1.47 23.46 -15.59
N ALA A 53 2.72 23.22 -16.00
CA ALA A 53 3.35 21.90 -15.92
C ALA A 53 3.52 21.40 -14.47
N GLY A 54 3.78 22.31 -13.51
CA GLY A 54 3.87 21.98 -12.08
C GLY A 54 2.53 21.56 -11.47
N ILE A 55 1.42 22.21 -11.85
CA ILE A 55 0.08 21.92 -11.33
C ILE A 55 -0.48 20.61 -11.93
N ALA A 56 -0.16 20.30 -13.19
CA ALA A 56 -0.50 19.02 -13.82
C ALA A 56 0.28 17.84 -13.19
N GLY A 57 1.58 18.03 -12.91
CA GLY A 57 2.41 17.01 -12.26
C GLY A 57 1.98 16.64 -10.83
N TRP A 58 1.35 17.57 -10.10
CA TRP A 58 0.85 17.32 -8.73
C TRP A 58 -0.45 16.50 -8.70
N ARG A 59 -1.26 16.55 -9.76
CA ARG A 59 -2.49 15.75 -9.88
C ARG A 59 -2.24 14.35 -10.45
N ASP A 60 -1.28 14.21 -11.38
CA ASP A 60 -0.96 12.91 -11.99
C ASP A 60 0.06 12.07 -11.19
N GLY A 61 0.92 12.71 -10.38
CA GLY A 61 1.93 12.03 -9.56
C GLY A 61 1.38 11.14 -8.44
N GLY A 62 0.11 11.32 -8.05
CA GLY A 62 -0.58 10.48 -7.06
C GLY A 62 -1.25 9.25 -7.66
N ILE A 63 -1.88 9.40 -8.82
CA ILE A 63 -2.66 8.33 -9.49
C ILE A 63 -1.70 7.28 -10.08
N LEU A 64 -0.57 7.69 -10.69
CA LEU A 64 0.40 6.77 -11.27
C LEU A 64 1.17 5.93 -10.23
N ARG A 65 1.39 6.48 -9.02
CA ARG A 65 2.02 5.73 -7.91
C ARG A 65 1.06 4.74 -7.26
N GLN A 66 -0.25 5.00 -7.24
CA GLN A 66 -1.24 4.06 -6.74
C GLN A 66 -1.50 2.91 -7.72
N THR A 67 -1.55 3.17 -9.03
CA THR A 67 -1.74 2.11 -10.04
C THR A 67 -0.51 1.22 -10.17
N GLN A 68 0.71 1.75 -10.12
CA GLN A 68 1.93 0.93 -10.12
C GLN A 68 2.07 0.07 -8.84
N ARG A 69 1.61 0.55 -7.68
CA ARG A 69 1.56 -0.25 -6.44
C ARG A 69 0.46 -1.33 -6.49
N ALA A 70 -0.69 -1.04 -7.08
CA ALA A 70 -1.77 -2.01 -7.28
C ALA A 70 -1.40 -3.09 -8.32
N VAL A 71 -0.72 -2.72 -9.41
CA VAL A 71 -0.23 -3.64 -10.44
C VAL A 71 0.98 -4.45 -9.94
N ALA A 72 1.86 -3.87 -9.12
CA ALA A 72 2.94 -4.62 -8.48
C ALA A 72 2.39 -5.66 -7.48
N LEU A 73 1.35 -5.34 -6.71
CA LEU A 73 0.69 -6.29 -5.81
C LEU A 73 -0.05 -7.40 -6.57
N ALA A 74 -0.75 -7.07 -7.66
CA ALA A 74 -1.35 -8.07 -8.53
C ALA A 74 -0.29 -9.01 -9.15
N GLY A 75 0.83 -8.45 -9.62
CA GLY A 75 1.95 -9.23 -10.15
C GLY A 75 2.63 -10.15 -9.12
N THR A 76 2.69 -9.74 -7.84
CA THR A 76 3.25 -10.59 -6.77
C THR A 76 2.37 -11.78 -6.42
N LEU A 77 1.04 -11.63 -6.46
CA LEU A 77 0.11 -12.70 -6.13
C LEU A 77 -0.05 -13.69 -7.30
N GLU A 78 -0.02 -13.20 -8.54
CA GLU A 78 0.03 -14.04 -9.74
C GLU A 78 1.36 -14.80 -9.85
N GLY A 79 2.48 -14.20 -9.41
CA GLY A 79 3.77 -14.87 -9.23
C GLY A 79 3.76 -15.98 -8.17
N GLN A 80 3.06 -15.77 -7.04
CA GLN A 80 2.90 -16.82 -6.03
C GLN A 80 2.02 -17.97 -6.53
N LEU A 81 1.03 -17.67 -7.37
CA LEU A 81 0.17 -18.68 -7.97
C LEU A 81 0.90 -19.55 -9.00
N THR A 82 1.79 -18.96 -9.81
CA THR A 82 2.64 -19.72 -10.75
C THR A 82 3.67 -20.59 -10.03
N LEU A 83 4.25 -20.11 -8.93
CA LEU A 83 5.09 -20.93 -8.04
C LEU A 83 4.31 -22.10 -7.44
N ALA A 84 3.08 -21.87 -6.97
CA ALA A 84 2.24 -22.94 -6.44
C ALA A 84 1.84 -23.97 -7.52
N ALA A 85 1.64 -23.54 -8.77
CA ALA A 85 1.40 -24.45 -9.89
C ALA A 85 2.63 -25.34 -10.21
N ASN A 86 3.84 -24.79 -10.10
CA ASN A 86 5.08 -25.57 -10.22
C ASN A 86 5.26 -26.55 -9.05
N ASP A 87 4.92 -26.14 -7.83
CA ASP A 87 4.96 -27.01 -6.64
C ASP A 87 3.98 -28.20 -6.79
N LEU A 88 2.79 -27.97 -7.40
CA LEU A 88 1.85 -29.03 -7.76
C LEU A 88 2.41 -29.98 -8.84
N ALA A 89 3.04 -29.45 -9.89
CA ALA A 89 3.65 -30.24 -10.95
C ALA A 89 4.80 -31.12 -10.43
N ASN A 90 5.54 -30.64 -9.44
CA ASN A 90 6.63 -31.36 -8.77
C ASN A 90 6.17 -32.25 -7.60
N GLN A 91 4.86 -32.48 -7.43
CA GLN A 91 4.26 -33.30 -6.36
C GLN A 91 4.55 -32.81 -4.92
N GLN A 92 4.94 -31.53 -4.76
CA GLN A 92 5.21 -30.92 -3.46
C GLN A 92 3.93 -30.36 -2.84
N PHE A 93 2.94 -31.24 -2.64
CA PHE A 93 1.57 -30.85 -2.30
C PHE A 93 1.43 -30.11 -0.97
N ASN A 94 2.30 -30.36 0.01
CA ASN A 94 2.30 -29.64 1.29
C ASN A 94 2.70 -28.17 1.13
N LEU A 95 3.68 -27.88 0.27
CA LEU A 95 4.17 -26.52 0.02
C LEU A 95 3.16 -25.75 -0.85
N ALA A 96 2.63 -26.41 -1.89
CA ALA A 96 1.58 -25.86 -2.75
C ALA A 96 0.33 -25.47 -1.94
N ARG A 97 -0.10 -26.33 -1.01
CA ARG A 97 -1.22 -26.05 -0.10
C ARG A 97 -0.97 -24.78 0.72
N GLY A 98 0.20 -24.66 1.33
CA GLY A 98 0.54 -23.49 2.15
C GLY A 98 0.54 -22.19 1.35
N ARG A 99 1.09 -22.21 0.12
CA ARG A 99 1.09 -21.03 -0.76
C ARG A 99 -0.31 -20.65 -1.24
N CYS A 100 -1.12 -21.61 -1.66
CA CYS A 100 -2.47 -21.32 -2.16
C CYS A 100 -3.42 -20.90 -1.03
N GLN A 101 -3.21 -21.41 0.18
CA GLN A 101 -3.88 -20.90 1.37
C GLN A 101 -3.48 -19.47 1.67
N TYR A 102 -2.19 -19.14 1.62
CA TYR A 102 -1.71 -17.77 1.78
C TYR A 102 -2.29 -16.81 0.73
N ILE A 103 -2.44 -17.25 -0.54
CA ILE A 103 -3.07 -16.42 -1.58
C ILE A 103 -4.56 -16.21 -1.29
N LEU A 104 -5.27 -17.23 -0.81
CA LEU A 104 -6.69 -17.11 -0.42
C LEU A 104 -6.88 -16.25 0.84
N GLU A 105 -5.93 -16.26 1.77
CA GLU A 105 -5.93 -15.38 2.93
C GLU A 105 -5.81 -13.90 2.51
N GLN A 106 -5.11 -13.62 1.41
CA GLN A 106 -4.95 -12.27 0.87
C GLN A 106 -6.03 -11.89 -0.16
N GLN A 107 -6.54 -12.87 -0.93
CA GLN A 107 -7.60 -12.72 -1.93
C GLN A 107 -8.61 -13.88 -1.82
N PRO A 108 -9.60 -13.76 -0.91
CA PRO A 108 -10.53 -14.84 -0.58
C PRO A 108 -11.42 -15.32 -1.73
N PHE A 109 -11.55 -14.52 -2.79
CA PHE A 109 -12.36 -14.80 -3.97
C PHE A 109 -11.52 -15.15 -5.20
N ASN A 110 -10.22 -15.42 -5.02
CA ASN A 110 -9.35 -15.85 -6.10
C ASN A 110 -9.64 -17.31 -6.47
N ARG A 111 -10.39 -17.50 -7.56
CA ARG A 111 -10.85 -18.82 -8.03
C ARG A 111 -9.68 -19.77 -8.33
N SER A 112 -8.60 -19.27 -8.92
CA SER A 112 -7.45 -20.10 -9.27
C SER A 112 -6.65 -20.53 -8.03
N ALA A 113 -6.63 -19.72 -6.97
CA ALA A 113 -6.04 -20.11 -5.69
C ALA A 113 -6.89 -21.18 -4.96
N ALA A 114 -8.23 -21.11 -5.08
CA ALA A 114 -9.13 -22.15 -4.58
C ALA A 114 -8.99 -23.47 -5.33
N GLU A 115 -8.88 -23.43 -6.66
CA GLU A 115 -8.62 -24.61 -7.50
C GLU A 115 -7.23 -25.22 -7.23
N CYS A 116 -6.22 -24.39 -6.96
CA CYS A 116 -4.90 -24.87 -6.54
C CYS A 116 -4.95 -25.59 -5.18
N LEU A 117 -5.64 -25.01 -4.18
CA LEU A 117 -5.72 -25.58 -2.84
C LEU A 117 -6.44 -26.94 -2.83
N SER A 118 -7.52 -27.09 -3.60
CA SER A 118 -8.23 -28.37 -3.73
C SER A 118 -7.36 -29.44 -4.40
N THR A 119 -6.61 -29.08 -5.43
CA THR A 119 -5.69 -29.99 -6.14
C THR A 119 -4.54 -30.43 -5.23
N ALA A 120 -3.98 -29.53 -4.42
CA ALA A 120 -2.95 -29.84 -3.44
C ALA A 120 -3.44 -30.81 -2.37
N GLN A 121 -4.66 -30.60 -1.85
CA GLN A 121 -5.25 -31.48 -0.85
C GLN A 121 -5.56 -32.87 -1.41
N ALA A 122 -6.04 -32.97 -2.65
CA ALA A 122 -6.26 -34.25 -3.32
C ALA A 122 -4.95 -35.05 -3.50
N GLY A 123 -3.85 -34.37 -3.84
CA GLY A 123 -2.52 -34.99 -3.97
C GLY A 123 -1.99 -35.55 -2.64
N LEU A 124 -2.20 -34.85 -1.53
CA LEU A 124 -1.84 -35.31 -0.18
C LEU A 124 -2.64 -36.53 0.26
N LEU A 125 -3.93 -36.58 -0.08
CA LEU A 125 -4.80 -37.71 0.23
C LEU A 125 -4.45 -38.95 -0.59
N ALA A 126 -3.99 -38.77 -1.83
CA ALA A 126 -3.51 -39.85 -2.69
C ALA A 126 -2.14 -40.42 -2.27
N THR A 127 -1.34 -39.68 -1.47
CA THR A 127 -0.01 -40.09 -0.99
C THR A 127 0.02 -40.64 0.44
N ALA A 128 -1.09 -40.64 1.18
CA ALA A 128 -1.14 -41.12 2.55
C ALA A 128 -1.19 -42.67 2.64
N THR A 129 -0.04 -43.30 2.93
CA THR A 129 0.02 -44.67 3.45
C THR A 129 -0.11 -44.63 4.99
N PRO A 130 -1.00 -45.41 5.63
CA PRO A 130 -1.23 -45.34 7.08
C PRO A 130 -0.07 -45.89 7.93
N THR A 131 0.27 -45.22 9.03
CA THR A 131 1.14 -45.73 10.11
C THR A 131 0.62 -45.21 11.47
N PRO A 132 0.59 -46.04 12.54
CA PRO A 132 -0.25 -45.82 13.72
C PRO A 132 0.36 -44.90 14.79
N ALA A 133 -0.55 -44.32 15.61
CA ALA A 133 -0.29 -43.34 16.68
C ALA A 133 0.43 -43.88 17.92
N PRO A 134 1.09 -43.00 18.70
CA PRO A 134 0.76 -42.86 20.14
C PRO A 134 0.83 -41.38 20.64
N PRO A 135 0.54 -41.09 21.93
CA PRO A 135 -0.76 -40.79 22.50
C PRO A 135 -1.04 -39.28 22.72
N THR A 136 -2.34 -38.98 22.74
CA THR A 136 -3.08 -37.85 23.30
C THR A 136 -2.29 -36.75 24.05
N ALA A 137 -2.00 -35.65 23.36
CA ALA A 137 -2.35 -34.35 23.91
C ALA A 137 -3.73 -34.02 23.34
N THR A 138 -4.66 -33.59 24.18
CA THR A 138 -5.96 -33.09 23.76
C THR A 138 -5.79 -31.65 23.28
N PRO A 139 -5.72 -31.34 21.97
CA PRO A 139 -6.11 -30.03 21.51
C PRO A 139 -7.63 -29.95 21.69
N THR A 140 -8.04 -29.15 22.68
CA THR A 140 -9.36 -28.54 22.72
C THR A 140 -9.72 -28.11 21.30
N ALA A 141 -10.88 -28.57 20.82
CA ALA A 141 -11.37 -28.33 19.48
C ALA A 141 -11.15 -26.87 19.06
N PRO A 142 -10.54 -26.61 17.88
CA PRO A 142 -10.72 -25.33 17.23
C PRO A 142 -12.23 -25.09 17.09
N PRO A 143 -12.77 -23.91 17.45
CA PRO A 143 -14.15 -23.59 17.14
C PRO A 143 -14.34 -23.79 15.64
N GLU A 144 -15.43 -24.46 15.26
CA GLU A 144 -15.84 -24.56 13.87
C GLU A 144 -15.68 -23.20 13.19
N PRO A 145 -15.06 -23.11 12.01
CA PRO A 145 -15.31 -21.96 11.16
C PRO A 145 -16.80 -22.01 10.84
N LEU A 146 -17.56 -21.16 11.52
CA LEU A 146 -18.95 -20.83 11.19
C LEU A 146 -18.91 -20.21 9.79
N THR A 147 -18.82 -21.08 8.80
CA THR A 147 -19.12 -20.76 7.43
C THR A 147 -20.64 -20.73 7.43
N PRO A 148 -21.29 -19.55 7.30
CA PRO A 148 -22.72 -19.53 7.24
C PRO A 148 -23.13 -20.33 6.01
N THR A 149 -23.73 -21.48 6.27
CA THR A 149 -24.24 -22.37 5.25
C THR A 149 -25.41 -21.64 4.62
N LEU A 150 -25.14 -20.97 3.50
CA LEU A 150 -26.18 -20.69 2.51
C LEU A 150 -26.77 -22.06 2.14
N ALA A 151 -27.88 -22.41 2.79
CA ALA A 151 -28.62 -23.61 2.46
C ALA A 151 -28.85 -23.60 0.94
N SER A 152 -28.55 -24.71 0.28
CA SER A 152 -28.44 -24.88 -1.18
C SER A 152 -29.78 -24.73 -1.93
N GLY A 153 -30.49 -23.64 -1.70
CA GLY A 153 -31.71 -23.24 -2.37
C GLY A 153 -31.46 -22.11 -3.36
N THR A 154 -32.20 -22.10 -4.46
CA THR A 154 -32.29 -20.93 -5.34
C THR A 154 -33.10 -19.86 -4.62
N PHE A 155 -32.42 -18.88 -4.02
CA PHE A 155 -33.09 -17.75 -3.36
C PHE A 155 -33.46 -16.67 -4.37
N THR A 156 -34.59 -16.00 -4.16
CA THR A 156 -34.91 -14.77 -4.89
C THR A 156 -34.17 -13.56 -4.30
N PRO A 157 -33.99 -12.46 -5.04
CA PRO A 157 -33.43 -11.23 -4.50
C PRO A 157 -34.19 -10.71 -3.26
N GLU A 158 -35.52 -10.81 -3.25
CA GLU A 158 -36.36 -10.39 -2.13
C GLU A 158 -36.12 -11.24 -0.87
N GLU A 159 -35.95 -12.55 -1.02
CA GLU A 159 -35.67 -13.45 0.10
C GLU A 159 -34.30 -13.18 0.72
N LEU A 160 -33.27 -12.98 -0.11
CA LEU A 160 -31.92 -12.62 0.37
C LEU A 160 -31.95 -11.28 1.10
N PHE A 161 -32.69 -10.30 0.58
CA PHE A 161 -32.87 -9.00 1.20
C PHE A 161 -33.57 -9.08 2.56
N ALA A 162 -34.67 -9.85 2.66
CA ALA A 162 -35.41 -10.04 3.90
C ALA A 162 -34.57 -10.74 4.97
N ARG A 163 -33.76 -11.75 4.58
CA ARG A 163 -32.83 -12.45 5.47
C ARG A 163 -31.70 -11.54 5.95
N GLY A 164 -31.15 -10.71 5.05
CA GLY A 164 -30.16 -9.69 5.41
C GLY A 164 -30.69 -8.70 6.46
N GLN A 165 -31.92 -8.21 6.30
CA GLN A 165 -32.57 -7.34 7.28
C GLN A 165 -32.83 -8.04 8.63
N GLU A 166 -33.28 -9.30 8.61
CA GLU A 166 -33.48 -10.07 9.85
C GLU A 166 -32.16 -10.24 10.61
N ALA A 167 -31.09 -10.65 9.92
CA ALA A 167 -29.77 -10.77 10.52
C ALA A 167 -29.28 -9.44 11.10
N LEU A 168 -29.48 -8.33 10.36
CA LEU A 168 -29.12 -6.99 10.82
C LEU A 168 -29.89 -6.59 12.08
N ARG A 169 -31.20 -6.88 12.15
CA ARG A 169 -32.02 -6.64 13.36
C ARG A 169 -31.57 -7.43 14.58
N ARG A 170 -30.96 -8.61 14.36
CA ARG A 170 -30.39 -9.45 15.42
C ARG A 170 -28.96 -9.07 15.78
N SER A 171 -28.39 -8.05 15.13
CA SER A 171 -26.96 -7.71 15.22
C SER A 171 -26.05 -8.88 14.83
N ASP A 172 -26.55 -9.78 13.98
CA ASP A 172 -25.80 -10.91 13.43
C ASP A 172 -25.10 -10.44 12.15
N TRP A 173 -24.02 -9.68 12.35
CA TRP A 173 -23.35 -8.94 11.28
C TRP A 173 -22.70 -9.85 10.23
N GLU A 174 -22.15 -11.00 10.64
CA GLU A 174 -21.53 -11.96 9.72
C GLU A 174 -22.58 -12.57 8.78
N ASN A 175 -23.73 -13.02 9.31
CA ASN A 175 -24.83 -13.51 8.47
C ASN A 175 -25.43 -12.39 7.61
N ALA A 176 -25.60 -11.19 8.15
CA ALA A 176 -26.10 -10.05 7.39
C ALA A 176 -25.20 -9.74 6.18
N MET A 177 -23.87 -9.76 6.36
CA MET A 177 -22.90 -9.60 5.28
C MET A 177 -23.09 -10.68 4.21
N SER A 178 -23.16 -11.95 4.61
CA SER A 178 -23.31 -13.07 3.67
C SER A 178 -24.58 -12.97 2.83
N TRP A 179 -25.74 -12.67 3.45
CA TRP A 179 -27.01 -12.53 2.73
C TRP A 179 -27.00 -11.34 1.77
N LEU A 180 -26.48 -10.18 2.20
CA LEU A 180 -26.48 -8.95 1.41
C LEU A 180 -25.43 -8.97 0.28
N GLU A 181 -24.27 -9.61 0.49
CA GLU A 181 -23.30 -9.82 -0.59
C GLU A 181 -23.78 -10.85 -1.61
N ALA A 182 -24.44 -11.93 -1.17
CA ALA A 182 -25.10 -12.88 -2.07
C ALA A 182 -26.18 -12.19 -2.90
N LEU A 183 -26.98 -11.30 -2.30
CA LEU A 183 -27.95 -10.47 -3.01
C LEU A 183 -27.28 -9.62 -4.08
N ARG A 184 -26.21 -8.89 -3.75
CA ARG A 184 -25.50 -8.04 -4.71
C ARG A 184 -24.87 -8.84 -5.85
N ALA A 185 -24.43 -10.08 -5.57
CA ALA A 185 -23.89 -10.98 -6.58
C ALA A 185 -24.98 -11.56 -7.50
N LEU A 186 -26.17 -11.83 -6.96
CA LEU A 186 -27.33 -12.31 -7.72
C LEU A 186 -27.92 -11.21 -8.59
N ASP A 187 -28.18 -10.03 -8.02
CA ASP A 187 -28.69 -8.85 -8.71
C ASP A 187 -28.16 -7.56 -8.06
N GLY A 188 -27.16 -6.95 -8.70
CA GLY A 188 -26.54 -5.69 -8.24
C GLY A 188 -27.38 -4.43 -8.49
N THR A 189 -28.56 -4.53 -9.10
CA THR A 189 -29.48 -3.41 -9.31
C THR A 189 -30.62 -3.39 -8.29
N PHE A 190 -30.96 -4.56 -7.74
CA PHE A 190 -32.00 -4.71 -6.74
C PHE A 190 -31.76 -3.80 -5.52
N ARG A 191 -32.64 -2.80 -5.34
CA ARG A 191 -32.62 -1.86 -4.19
C ARG A 191 -31.22 -1.35 -3.84
N ARG A 192 -30.39 -1.09 -4.86
CA ARG A 192 -28.94 -0.89 -4.71
C ARG A 192 -28.56 0.00 -3.53
N ARG A 193 -29.15 1.20 -3.44
CA ARG A 193 -28.82 2.17 -2.36
C ARG A 193 -29.12 1.61 -0.97
N GLU A 194 -30.28 0.98 -0.80
CA GLU A 194 -30.71 0.41 0.48
C GLU A 194 -29.79 -0.76 0.89
N VAL A 195 -29.40 -1.60 -0.07
CA VAL A 195 -28.43 -2.70 0.16
C VAL A 195 -27.05 -2.15 0.51
N GLU A 196 -26.57 -1.13 -0.20
CA GLU A 196 -25.30 -0.47 0.08
C GLU A 196 -25.26 0.19 1.46
N ASP A 197 -26.35 0.86 1.87
CA ASP A 197 -26.48 1.46 3.20
C ASP A 197 -26.39 0.41 4.32
N MET A 198 -27.09 -0.72 4.15
CA MET A 198 -27.01 -1.84 5.09
C MET A 198 -25.62 -2.47 5.11
N LEU A 199 -25.03 -2.70 3.92
CA LEU A 199 -23.68 -3.26 3.81
C LEU A 199 -22.64 -2.39 4.50
N VAL A 200 -22.69 -1.07 4.31
CA VAL A 200 -21.78 -0.14 5.01
C VAL A 200 -21.92 -0.27 6.52
N THR A 201 -23.16 -0.33 7.02
CA THR A 201 -23.44 -0.52 8.46
C THR A 201 -22.83 -1.83 8.98
N VAL A 202 -23.06 -2.92 8.26
CA VAL A 202 -22.53 -4.26 8.59
C VAL A 202 -21.01 -4.29 8.57
N TYR A 203 -20.38 -3.76 7.53
CA TYR A 203 -18.92 -3.73 7.41
C TYR A 203 -18.25 -2.89 8.51
N GLN A 204 -18.84 -1.76 8.89
CA GLN A 204 -18.32 -0.95 9.98
C GLN A 204 -18.47 -1.65 11.34
N ALA A 205 -19.58 -2.34 11.58
CA ALA A 205 -19.78 -3.15 12.78
C ALA A 205 -18.75 -4.30 12.87
N LEU A 206 -18.61 -5.08 11.79
CA LEU A 206 -17.61 -6.15 11.70
C LEU A 206 -16.18 -5.63 11.83
N GLY A 207 -15.86 -4.50 11.19
CA GLY A 207 -14.52 -3.90 11.29
C GLY A 207 -14.16 -3.51 12.72
N ASN A 208 -15.11 -2.96 13.49
CA ASN A 208 -14.92 -2.70 14.91
C ASN A 208 -14.75 -3.99 15.72
N GLN A 209 -15.59 -4.98 15.49
CA GLN A 209 -15.53 -6.27 16.17
C GLN A 209 -14.19 -6.96 15.92
N TYR A 210 -13.80 -7.11 14.66
CA TYR A 210 -12.53 -7.73 14.26
C TYR A 210 -11.31 -6.97 14.79
N ARG A 211 -11.38 -5.63 14.85
CA ARG A 211 -10.32 -4.83 15.49
C ARG A 211 -10.16 -5.19 16.96
N PHE A 212 -11.27 -5.30 17.70
CA PHE A 212 -11.25 -5.63 19.13
C PHE A 212 -10.79 -7.07 19.38
N GLU A 213 -11.18 -8.00 18.51
CA GLU A 213 -10.78 -9.42 18.56
C GLU A 213 -9.32 -9.65 18.11
N GLY A 214 -8.64 -8.64 17.56
CA GLY A 214 -7.29 -8.78 17.00
C GLY A 214 -7.24 -9.46 15.63
N ARG A 215 -8.40 -9.67 14.99
CA ARG A 215 -8.57 -10.19 13.62
C ARG A 215 -8.33 -9.10 12.58
N LEU A 216 -7.11 -8.55 12.61
CA LEU A 216 -6.75 -7.33 11.90
C LEU A 216 -6.83 -7.45 10.38
N SER A 217 -6.53 -8.64 9.83
CA SER A 217 -6.65 -8.92 8.40
C SER A 217 -8.11 -8.84 7.94
N GLU A 218 -9.01 -9.49 8.68
CA GLU A 218 -10.44 -9.46 8.38
C GLU A 218 -11.02 -8.05 8.56
N MET A 219 -10.56 -7.31 9.57
CA MET A 219 -10.94 -5.91 9.78
C MET A 219 -10.59 -5.04 8.56
N VAL A 220 -9.37 -5.17 8.04
CA VAL A 220 -8.93 -4.45 6.84
C VAL A 220 -9.84 -4.76 5.66
N VAL A 221 -10.16 -6.03 5.43
CA VAL A 221 -10.99 -6.46 4.30
C VAL A 221 -12.38 -5.82 4.36
N VAL A 222 -13.09 -5.92 5.49
CA VAL A 222 -14.46 -5.40 5.59
C VAL A 222 -14.51 -3.88 5.56
N ILE A 223 -13.56 -3.19 6.20
CA ILE A 223 -13.52 -1.72 6.18
C ILE A 223 -13.19 -1.18 4.78
N GLU A 224 -12.30 -1.83 4.03
CA GLU A 224 -12.06 -1.43 2.63
C GLU A 224 -13.29 -1.62 1.74
N LYS A 225 -14.11 -2.66 1.99
CA LYS A 225 -15.39 -2.81 1.30
C LYS A 225 -16.32 -1.63 1.60
N ALA A 226 -16.39 -1.17 2.85
CA ALA A 226 -17.18 0.00 3.22
C ALA A 226 -16.67 1.28 2.55
N LEU A 227 -15.36 1.53 2.62
CA LEU A 227 -14.71 2.73 2.06
C LEU A 227 -14.87 2.84 0.53
N LYS A 228 -14.99 1.70 -0.17
CA LYS A 228 -15.30 1.66 -1.61
C LYS A 228 -16.72 2.12 -1.93
N ILE A 229 -17.66 1.92 -1.00
CA ILE A 229 -19.04 2.39 -1.14
C ILE A 229 -19.09 3.88 -0.80
N ARG A 230 -18.58 4.27 0.37
CA ARG A 230 -18.52 5.67 0.83
C ARG A 230 -17.53 5.88 1.96
N ALA A 231 -17.18 7.14 2.20
CA ALA A 231 -16.42 7.53 3.39
C ALA A 231 -17.21 7.22 4.68
N LEU A 232 -16.49 6.72 5.69
CA LEU A 232 -17.05 6.41 7.01
C LEU A 232 -16.84 7.60 7.97
N PRO A 233 -17.85 7.96 8.78
CA PRO A 233 -17.71 8.98 9.81
C PRO A 233 -16.97 8.45 11.06
N ASP A 234 -16.67 9.36 11.98
CA ASP A 234 -16.24 9.13 13.38
C ASP A 234 -14.85 8.52 13.62
N THR A 235 -14.30 7.78 12.68
CA THR A 235 -12.97 7.16 12.79
C THR A 235 -12.23 7.30 11.47
N ASP A 236 -10.94 7.66 11.53
CA ASP A 236 -10.08 7.64 10.35
C ASP A 236 -9.73 6.20 9.97
N TRP A 237 -10.70 5.56 9.32
CA TRP A 237 -10.60 4.19 8.85
C TRP A 237 -9.57 4.04 7.73
N GLN A 238 -9.34 5.08 6.93
CA GLN A 238 -8.30 5.04 5.90
C GLN A 238 -6.92 4.97 6.55
N PHE A 239 -6.65 5.83 7.53
CA PHE A 239 -5.42 5.75 8.32
C PHE A 239 -5.31 4.40 9.03
N THR A 240 -6.37 3.94 9.70
CA THR A 240 -6.38 2.68 10.44
C THR A 240 -6.04 1.50 9.54
N VAL A 241 -6.68 1.37 8.37
CA VAL A 241 -6.40 0.30 7.40
C VAL A 241 -4.95 0.35 6.94
N ASN A 242 -4.44 1.53 6.57
CA ASN A 242 -3.08 1.68 6.08
C ASN A 242 -2.03 1.31 7.14
N ALA A 243 -2.20 1.79 8.39
CA ALA A 243 -1.34 1.44 9.50
C ALA A 243 -1.39 -0.07 9.80
N THR A 244 -2.59 -0.68 9.76
CA THR A 244 -2.78 -2.12 9.97
C THR A 244 -2.07 -2.96 8.91
N LYS A 245 -2.17 -2.59 7.63
CA LYS A 245 -1.48 -3.29 6.53
C LYS A 245 0.03 -3.26 6.70
N LEU A 246 0.59 -2.10 7.06
CA LEU A 246 2.01 -1.97 7.33
C LEU A 246 2.44 -2.81 8.54
N TYR A 247 1.64 -2.79 9.61
CA TYR A 247 1.88 -3.57 10.82
C TYR A 247 1.91 -5.09 10.54
N LEU A 248 0.90 -5.61 9.84
CA LEU A 248 0.81 -7.03 9.48
C LEU A 248 1.96 -7.45 8.56
N SER A 249 2.31 -6.61 7.59
CA SER A 249 3.43 -6.84 6.67
C SER A 249 4.77 -6.90 7.41
N ALA A 250 5.04 -5.89 8.25
CA ALA A 250 6.28 -5.81 9.03
C ALA A 250 6.43 -7.00 9.98
N ARG A 251 5.35 -7.37 10.67
CA ARG A 251 5.32 -8.55 11.55
C ARG A 251 5.56 -9.85 10.78
N SER A 252 4.93 -10.02 9.61
CA SER A 252 5.15 -11.20 8.75
C SER A 252 6.63 -11.34 8.36
N TYR A 253 7.29 -10.24 7.97
CA TYR A 253 8.73 -10.28 7.68
C TYR A 253 9.59 -10.58 8.90
N LEU A 254 9.23 -10.05 10.07
CA LEU A 254 9.92 -10.33 11.33
C LEU A 254 9.81 -11.81 11.70
N ASP A 255 8.61 -12.39 11.62
CA ASP A 255 8.33 -13.79 11.94
C ASP A 255 9.00 -14.74 10.92
N ALA A 256 9.11 -14.32 9.66
CA ALA A 256 9.83 -15.06 8.61
C ALA A 256 11.37 -14.94 8.69
N GLY A 257 11.92 -14.15 9.62
CA GLY A 257 13.35 -13.92 9.76
C GLY A 257 13.96 -12.97 8.72
N ASN A 258 13.15 -12.29 7.90
CA ASN A 258 13.61 -11.27 6.98
C ASN A 258 13.75 -9.92 7.68
N PHE A 259 14.74 -9.83 8.57
CA PHE A 259 14.90 -8.70 9.48
C PHE A 259 15.15 -7.36 8.76
N ALA A 260 15.91 -7.36 7.66
CA ALA A 260 16.17 -6.14 6.89
C ALA A 260 14.88 -5.53 6.33
N LEU A 261 13.99 -6.36 5.77
CA LEU A 261 12.72 -5.89 5.24
C LEU A 261 11.73 -5.55 6.35
N ALA A 262 11.72 -6.33 7.44
CA ALA A 262 10.93 -6.01 8.63
C ALA A 262 11.30 -4.62 9.18
N ALA A 263 12.60 -4.34 9.36
CA ALA A 263 13.10 -3.04 9.78
C ALA A 263 12.64 -1.92 8.84
N GLN A 264 12.75 -2.07 7.53
CA GLN A 264 12.32 -1.05 6.57
C GLN A 264 10.82 -0.70 6.70
N VAL A 265 9.96 -1.72 6.80
CA VAL A 265 8.51 -1.52 6.93
C VAL A 265 8.16 -0.95 8.31
N PHE A 266 8.79 -1.43 9.37
CA PHE A 266 8.61 -0.89 10.73
C PHE A 266 9.08 0.56 10.84
N ALA A 267 10.17 0.96 10.18
CA ALA A 267 10.60 2.37 10.13
C ALA A 267 9.51 3.25 9.50
N THR A 268 8.92 2.80 8.39
CA THR A 268 7.80 3.51 7.76
C THR A 268 6.61 3.64 8.72
N LEU A 269 6.28 2.56 9.44
CA LEU A 269 5.17 2.56 10.39
C LEU A 269 5.46 3.45 11.62
N MET A 270 6.70 3.48 12.12
CA MET A 270 7.11 4.33 13.25
C MET A 270 7.07 5.83 12.93
N GLU A 271 7.21 6.21 11.66
CA GLU A 271 7.06 7.61 11.23
C GLU A 271 5.60 8.08 11.25
N ILE A 272 4.67 7.20 10.88
CA ILE A 272 3.25 7.57 10.70
C ILE A 272 2.37 7.23 11.89
N ALA A 273 2.68 6.16 12.62
CA ALA A 273 1.84 5.59 13.66
C ALA A 273 2.65 4.84 14.73
N PRO A 274 3.60 5.52 15.43
CA PRO A 274 4.49 4.87 16.39
C PRO A 274 3.77 4.23 17.60
N THR A 275 2.57 4.70 17.91
CA THR A 275 1.73 4.22 19.02
C THR A 275 0.68 3.19 18.56
N TYR A 276 0.69 2.78 17.29
CA TYR A 276 -0.25 1.80 16.78
C TYR A 276 0.09 0.40 17.34
N LEU A 277 -0.78 -0.14 18.20
CA LEU A 277 -0.57 -1.43 18.86
C LEU A 277 0.82 -1.50 19.55
N ASN A 278 1.50 -2.64 19.48
CA ASN A 278 2.86 -2.84 19.98
C ASN A 278 3.94 -2.58 18.90
N THR A 279 3.67 -1.69 17.94
CA THR A 279 4.61 -1.37 16.85
C THR A 279 6.00 -1.02 17.37
N ARG A 280 6.10 -0.14 18.37
CA ARG A 280 7.41 0.29 18.90
C ARG A 280 8.26 -0.88 19.38
N GLU A 281 7.66 -1.81 20.12
CA GLU A 281 8.36 -2.99 20.64
C GLU A 281 8.88 -3.88 19.50
N LEU A 282 8.01 -4.21 18.53
CA LEU A 282 8.37 -5.08 17.42
C LEU A 282 9.36 -4.42 16.46
N ALA A 283 9.21 -3.11 16.22
CA ALA A 283 10.12 -2.32 15.42
C ALA A 283 11.54 -2.33 16.01
N CYS A 284 11.67 -2.11 17.32
CA CYS A 284 12.97 -2.13 17.98
C CYS A 284 13.66 -3.49 17.88
N ARG A 285 12.90 -4.58 18.09
CA ARG A 285 13.40 -5.93 17.85
C ARG A 285 13.86 -6.15 16.40
N ALA A 286 13.09 -5.65 15.43
CA ALA A 286 13.45 -5.76 14.01
C ALA A 286 14.72 -4.97 13.67
N PHE A 287 14.87 -3.75 14.19
CA PHE A 287 16.07 -2.93 13.97
C PHE A 287 17.32 -3.59 14.54
N GLU A 288 17.24 -4.12 15.77
CA GLU A 288 18.35 -4.83 16.39
C GLU A 288 18.73 -6.10 15.61
N ALA A 289 17.74 -6.92 15.25
CA ALA A 289 17.96 -8.15 14.48
C ALA A 289 18.52 -7.88 13.07
N ALA A 290 18.18 -6.73 12.48
CA ALA A 290 18.72 -6.29 11.18
C ALA A 290 20.09 -5.61 11.28
N GLY A 291 20.57 -5.27 12.49
CA GLY A 291 21.76 -4.44 12.68
C GLY A 291 21.58 -2.96 12.32
N ASP A 292 20.34 -2.48 12.25
CA ASP A 292 19.99 -1.10 11.90
C ASP A 292 20.12 -0.15 13.11
N SER A 293 21.38 0.17 13.43
CA SER A 293 21.72 1.05 14.56
C SER A 293 21.16 2.48 14.43
N ALA A 294 20.94 2.96 13.19
CA ALA A 294 20.43 4.30 12.94
C ALA A 294 18.96 4.42 13.37
N ASN A 295 18.12 3.50 12.91
CA ASN A 295 16.70 3.49 13.29
C ASN A 295 16.51 3.07 14.75
N ALA A 296 17.32 2.13 15.28
CA ALA A 296 17.29 1.80 16.70
C ALA A 296 17.60 3.03 17.59
N ALA A 297 18.64 3.80 17.25
CA ALA A 297 18.98 5.01 18.00
C ALA A 297 17.88 6.08 17.95
N ARG A 298 17.17 6.18 16.82
CA ARG A 298 16.13 7.18 16.58
C ARG A 298 14.81 6.85 17.28
N PHE A 299 14.37 5.59 17.22
CA PHE A 299 13.01 5.20 17.61
C PHE A 299 12.92 4.41 18.91
N CYS A 300 14.02 3.82 19.39
CA CYS A 300 14.02 2.88 20.50
C CYS A 300 14.61 3.41 21.81
N ARG A 301 15.10 4.65 21.82
CA ARG A 301 15.57 5.33 23.03
C ARG A 301 14.45 6.05 23.78
#